data_AF-A0A4V3WH50-F1
#
_entry.id   AF-A0A4V3WH50-F1
#
_cell.length_a   1.000
_cell.length_b   1.000
_cell.length_c   1.000
_cell.angle_alpha   90.00
_cell.angle_beta   90.00
_cell.angle_gamma   90.00
#
_symmetry.space_group_name_H-M   'P 1'
#
loop_
_entity.id
_entity.type
_entity.pdbx_description
1 polymer ?
#
loop_
_entity_poly.entity_id
_entity_poly.type
_entity_poly.pdbx_seq_one_letter_code
_entity_poly.pdbx_strand_id
1 'polypeptide(L)'
;MSEDDPLQTYLTRATRGLHRRTRQEVGRELRGHIEARVQDFLLAGYSDAEALRRTLAELGEPAHVQGGMQRVYVWPQAMRGSLLGALACGAVYAMLHLSSVLAQVEGYHPTFTPLPGPYTYVDTGSLWNELKKAGVEVQGSGTAPLLHLPGLNTPVRVNLVESGSGDFVNRTLIVDYASGHTFLDLNAVVAAVTAAGLDVRVDGWQNPTLHLGPVILTLGTPDHPLDAYNLYDPALAPLARTLGLNGRRSSRVDDMSVFSHHDLKVSAPSGTPYALVSVRRLPRSLARGDTLVLAYDLAQADATGTVHFRMAYDLAHLHLTADPADLRTDADWLRAATDEAVITYATGDHPAQALLLRLNGQLSGQAYSVVAQSGQSVGDQY
;
A
#
# COMPACT_ATOMS: atom_id res chain seq x y z
N MET A 1 -8.60 41.40 6.41
CA MET A 1 -8.20 40.09 6.94
C MET A 1 -8.23 40.22 8.45
N SER A 2 -9.08 39.46 9.13
CA SER A 2 -9.24 39.51 10.59
C SER A 2 -7.88 39.23 11.25
N GLU A 3 -7.56 39.97 12.31
CA GLU A 3 -6.29 39.90 13.04
C GLU A 3 -6.09 38.55 13.77
N ASP A 4 -7.11 37.68 13.77
CA ASP A 4 -7.12 36.37 14.41
C ASP A 4 -7.29 35.23 13.39
N ASP A 5 -6.26 34.97 12.57
CA ASP A 5 -6.21 33.72 11.78
C ASP A 5 -5.70 32.57 12.69
N PRO A 6 -6.58 31.64 13.11
CA PRO A 6 -6.19 30.52 13.97
C PRO A 6 -5.11 29.63 13.35
N LEU A 7 -5.10 29.51 12.01
CA LEU A 7 -4.06 28.76 11.29
C LEU A 7 -2.70 29.44 11.46
N GLN A 8 -2.63 30.75 11.21
CA GLN A 8 -1.38 31.50 11.35
C GLN A 8 -0.85 31.49 12.78
N THR A 9 -1.76 31.56 13.77
CA THR A 9 -1.42 31.41 15.19
C THR A 9 -0.83 30.03 15.48
N TYR A 10 -1.46 28.96 14.97
CA TYR A 10 -0.97 27.60 15.12
C TYR A 10 0.41 27.41 14.50
N LEU A 11 0.60 27.80 13.23
CA LEU A 11 1.87 27.70 12.51
C LEU A 11 3.01 28.45 13.22
N THR A 12 2.71 29.64 13.73
CA THR A 12 3.70 30.45 14.47
C THR A 12 4.14 29.76 15.75
N ARG A 13 3.22 29.09 16.46
CA ARG A 13 3.54 28.33 17.68
C ARG A 13 4.29 27.04 17.35
N ALA A 14 3.80 26.24 16.40
CA ALA A 14 4.38 24.95 16.02
C ALA A 14 5.81 25.08 15.46
N THR A 15 6.14 26.21 14.82
CA THR A 15 7.47 26.43 14.22
C THR A 15 8.40 27.30 15.08
N ARG A 16 8.01 27.58 16.33
CA ARG A 16 8.80 28.40 17.25
C ARG A 16 10.13 27.71 17.59
N GLY A 17 11.22 28.48 17.59
CA GLY A 17 12.56 27.97 17.87
C GLY A 17 13.34 27.47 16.65
N LEU A 18 12.68 27.27 15.49
CA LEU A 18 13.39 26.99 14.24
C LEU A 18 14.08 28.25 13.69
N HIS A 19 15.23 28.06 13.03
CA HIS A 19 15.91 29.10 12.27
C HIS A 19 15.00 29.67 11.17
N ARG A 20 15.15 30.95 10.82
CA ARG A 20 14.21 31.67 9.95
C ARG A 20 13.91 30.96 8.63
N ARG A 21 14.94 30.40 7.98
CA ARG A 21 14.79 29.66 6.71
C ARG A 21 14.01 28.35 6.91
N THR A 22 14.44 27.51 7.85
CA THR A 22 13.75 26.26 8.20
C THR A 22 12.31 26.51 8.66
N ARG A 23 12.08 27.59 9.43
CA ARG A 23 10.74 28.01 9.85
C ARG A 23 9.83 28.30 8.66
N GLN A 24 10.33 28.97 7.62
CA GLN A 24 9.57 29.27 6.41
C GLN A 24 9.33 28.03 5.56
N GLU A 25 10.29 27.11 5.50
CA GLU A 25 10.15 25.83 4.80
C GLU A 25 9.10 24.95 5.50
N VAL A 26 9.31 24.64 6.78
CA VAL A 26 8.38 23.85 7.61
C VAL A 26 7.01 24.51 7.71
N GLY A 27 6.96 25.85 7.82
CA GLY A 27 5.69 26.57 7.86
C GLY A 27 4.87 26.46 6.57
N ARG A 28 5.52 26.39 5.40
CA ARG A 28 4.83 26.16 4.12
C ARG A 28 4.33 24.72 4.00
N GLU A 29 5.16 23.77 4.41
CA GLU A 29 4.81 22.34 4.38
C GLU A 29 3.66 22.03 5.32
N LEU A 30 3.75 22.47 6.59
CA LEU A 30 2.69 22.27 7.58
C LEU A 30 1.39 22.96 7.16
N ARG A 31 1.47 24.14 6.52
CA ARG A 31 0.29 24.79 5.94
C ARG A 31 -0.34 23.93 4.85
N GLY A 32 0.45 23.39 3.92
CA GLY A 32 -0.05 22.52 2.85
C GLY A 32 -0.76 21.28 3.39
N HIS A 33 -0.22 20.65 4.43
CA HIS A 33 -0.87 19.51 5.10
C HIS A 33 -2.19 19.91 5.77
N ILE A 34 -2.22 21.05 6.47
CA ILE A 34 -3.46 21.54 7.09
C ILE A 34 -4.50 21.86 6.03
N GLU A 35 -4.13 22.55 4.95
CA GLU A 35 -5.05 22.90 3.85
C GLU A 35 -5.62 21.65 3.17
N ALA A 36 -4.79 20.64 2.91
CA ALA A 36 -5.23 19.37 2.36
C ALA A 36 -6.23 18.66 3.30
N ARG A 37 -5.92 18.60 4.60
CA ARG A 37 -6.79 17.93 5.58
C ARG A 37 -8.09 18.69 5.84
N VAL A 38 -8.05 20.01 5.79
CA VAL A 38 -9.27 20.85 5.81
C VAL A 38 -10.15 20.51 4.63
N GLN A 39 -9.59 20.38 3.42
CA GLN A 39 -10.33 20.02 2.22
C GLN A 39 -11.04 18.67 2.36
N ASP A 40 -10.41 17.66 2.99
CA ASP A 40 -11.06 16.37 3.27
C ASP A 40 -12.34 16.55 4.12
N PHE A 41 -12.27 17.36 5.17
CA PHE A 41 -13.43 17.65 6.01
C PHE A 41 -14.49 18.48 5.29
N LEU A 42 -14.10 19.40 4.40
CA LEU A 42 -15.06 20.11 3.56
C LEU A 42 -15.81 19.14 2.63
N LEU A 43 -15.11 18.18 2.02
CA LEU A 43 -15.72 17.14 1.20
C LEU A 43 -16.66 16.23 2.00
N ALA A 44 -16.39 16.04 3.30
CA ALA A 44 -17.27 15.34 4.23
C ALA A 44 -18.46 16.18 4.74
N GLY A 45 -18.64 17.40 4.23
CA GLY A 45 -19.78 18.27 4.54
C GLY A 45 -19.63 19.16 5.77
N TYR A 46 -18.43 19.26 6.35
CA TYR A 46 -18.17 20.20 7.45
C TYR A 46 -18.03 21.64 6.95
N SER A 47 -18.32 22.61 7.80
CA SER A 47 -18.03 24.02 7.51
C SER A 47 -16.53 24.34 7.61
N ASP A 48 -16.04 25.37 6.92
CA ASP A 48 -14.62 25.82 6.96
C ASP A 48 -14.06 25.93 8.39
N ALA A 49 -14.81 26.56 9.29
CA ALA A 49 -14.39 26.75 10.67
C ALA A 49 -14.31 25.41 11.44
N GLU A 50 -15.23 24.49 11.19
CA GLU A 50 -15.22 23.18 11.83
C GLU A 50 -14.15 22.26 11.25
N ALA A 51 -13.96 22.27 9.93
CA ALA A 51 -12.91 21.54 9.22
C ALA A 51 -11.51 21.94 9.72
N LEU A 52 -11.25 23.26 9.84
CA LEU A 52 -10.00 23.77 10.40
C LEU A 52 -9.84 23.37 11.87
N ARG A 53 -10.88 23.54 12.68
CA ARG A 53 -10.83 23.17 14.11
C ARG A 53 -10.52 21.68 14.29
N ARG A 54 -11.17 20.79 13.52
CA ARG A 54 -10.93 19.35 13.56
C ARG A 54 -9.52 19.00 13.11
N THR A 55 -9.06 19.60 12.02
CA THR A 55 -7.69 19.42 11.52
C THR A 55 -6.63 19.82 12.56
N LEU A 56 -6.79 20.98 13.20
CA LEU A 56 -5.88 21.43 14.25
C LEU A 56 -5.96 20.55 15.51
N ALA A 57 -7.14 20.00 15.82
CA ALA A 57 -7.30 19.05 16.92
C ALA A 57 -6.65 17.69 16.63
N GLU A 58 -6.71 17.20 15.38
CA GLU A 58 -6.02 15.99 14.93
C GLU A 58 -4.49 16.13 15.01
N LEU A 59 -3.95 17.28 14.63
CA LEU A 59 -2.52 17.57 14.76
C LEU A 59 -2.05 17.73 16.22
N GLY A 60 -2.99 17.95 17.14
CA GLY A 60 -2.72 18.15 18.56
C GLY A 60 -2.10 19.51 18.89
N GLU A 61 -1.65 19.64 20.15
CA GLU A 61 -1.09 20.89 20.67
C GLU A 61 0.16 21.33 19.88
N PRO A 62 0.31 22.64 19.52
CA PRO A 62 1.46 23.13 18.77
C PRO A 62 2.82 22.81 19.40
N ALA A 63 2.88 22.69 20.73
CA ALA A 63 4.09 22.34 21.45
C ALA A 63 4.59 20.91 21.15
N HIS A 64 3.68 19.96 20.90
CA HIS A 64 4.05 18.59 20.51
C HIS A 64 4.64 18.58 19.10
N VAL A 65 3.99 19.26 18.14
CA VAL A 65 4.51 19.42 16.77
C VAL A 65 5.88 20.11 16.80
N GLN A 66 6.03 21.18 17.59
CA GLN A 66 7.31 21.87 17.78
C GLN A 66 8.41 20.94 18.29
N GLY A 67 8.12 20.11 19.29
CA GLY A 67 9.06 19.14 19.84
C GLY A 67 9.53 18.12 18.80
N GLY A 68 8.61 17.61 17.98
CA GLY A 68 8.92 16.73 16.85
C GLY A 68 9.83 17.42 15.83
N MET A 69 9.48 18.64 15.42
CA MET A 69 10.27 19.40 14.43
C MET A 69 11.67 19.76 14.93
N GLN A 70 11.83 20.11 16.21
CA GLN A 70 13.16 20.38 16.78
C GLN A 70 14.02 19.12 16.78
N ARG A 71 13.44 17.95 17.06
CA ARG A 71 14.16 16.68 17.04
C ARG A 71 14.68 16.34 15.64
N VAL A 72 13.87 16.57 14.61
CA VAL A 72 14.23 16.27 13.22
C VAL A 72 15.24 17.27 12.65
N TYR A 73 15.05 18.57 12.88
CA TYR A 73 15.85 19.60 12.21
C TYR A 73 17.04 20.11 13.01
N VAL A 74 17.04 20.03 14.34
CA VAL A 74 18.10 20.58 15.20
C VAL A 74 19.06 19.50 15.67
N TRP A 75 18.55 18.31 15.98
CA TRP A 75 19.35 17.27 16.64
C TRP A 75 20.39 16.55 15.77
N PRO A 76 20.18 16.30 14.46
CA PRO A 76 21.19 15.69 13.60
C PRO A 76 22.48 16.53 13.46
N GLN A 77 22.41 17.83 13.73
CA GLN A 77 23.59 18.71 13.69
C GLN A 77 24.40 18.65 15.00
N ALA A 78 23.76 18.35 16.13
CA ALA A 78 24.41 18.23 17.43
C ALA A 78 25.12 16.88 17.63
N MET A 79 24.59 15.78 17.07
CA MET A 79 25.17 14.44 17.22
C MET A 79 26.45 14.20 16.41
N ARG A 80 26.75 15.02 15.39
CA ARG A 80 27.98 14.91 14.59
C ARG A 80 29.27 15.14 15.38
N GLY A 81 29.20 15.58 16.64
CA GLY A 81 30.37 15.82 17.50
C GLY A 81 30.81 14.64 18.40
N SER A 82 30.10 13.50 18.44
CA SER A 82 30.36 12.46 19.47
C SER A 82 30.74 11.06 18.97
N LEU A 83 30.79 10.84 17.66
CA LEU A 83 30.90 9.50 17.05
C LEU A 83 32.32 9.15 16.56
N LEU A 84 33.35 9.39 17.39
CA LEU A 84 34.73 8.92 17.11
C LEU A 84 35.30 7.95 18.17
N GLY A 85 34.54 7.57 19.19
CA GLY A 85 35.06 6.78 20.32
C GLY A 85 34.77 5.27 20.35
N ALA A 86 33.84 4.74 19.56
CA ALA A 86 33.24 3.42 19.85
C ALA A 86 33.31 2.37 18.72
N LEU A 87 34.13 2.56 17.68
CA LEU A 87 34.13 1.70 16.48
C LEU A 87 35.24 0.63 16.39
N ALA A 88 35.93 0.31 17.49
CA ALA A 88 37.08 -0.59 17.42
C ALA A 88 36.88 -2.02 17.98
N CYS A 89 35.77 -2.34 18.66
CA CYS A 89 35.63 -3.65 19.34
C CYS A 89 34.49 -4.56 18.83
N GLY A 90 33.59 -4.08 17.97
CA GLY A 90 32.43 -4.87 17.50
C GLY A 90 32.66 -5.72 16.22
N ALA A 91 33.73 -5.45 15.47
CA ALA A 91 33.88 -5.97 14.11
C ALA A 91 34.22 -7.47 14.02
N VAL A 92 34.69 -8.10 15.11
CA VAL A 92 35.18 -9.50 15.08
C VAL A 92 34.08 -10.51 15.46
N TYR A 93 33.06 -10.12 16.22
CA TYR A 93 31.98 -11.03 16.62
C TYR A 93 30.93 -11.24 15.51
N ALA A 94 30.76 -10.27 14.61
CA ALA A 94 29.79 -10.32 13.51
C ALA A 94 30.19 -11.28 12.37
N MET A 95 31.48 -11.60 12.21
CA MET A 95 31.95 -12.44 11.10
C MET A 95 31.76 -13.95 11.32
N LEU A 96 31.42 -14.41 12.53
CA LEU A 96 31.32 -15.84 12.85
C LEU A 96 29.88 -16.40 12.88
N HIS A 97 28.86 -15.58 12.62
CA HIS A 97 27.44 -15.99 12.53
C HIS A 97 26.87 -15.93 11.09
N LEU A 98 27.72 -16.10 10.08
CA LEU A 98 27.41 -16.00 8.65
C LEU A 98 26.71 -17.24 8.05
N SER A 99 25.77 -17.83 8.78
CA SER A 99 24.94 -18.92 8.25
C SER A 99 23.50 -18.67 8.69
N SER A 100 22.66 -18.26 7.74
CA SER A 100 21.20 -18.09 7.86
C SER A 100 20.64 -17.02 8.79
N VAL A 101 21.28 -15.85 8.93
CA VAL A 101 20.51 -14.64 9.28
C VAL A 101 19.83 -14.20 8.00
N LEU A 102 18.59 -14.67 7.81
CA LEU A 102 17.75 -14.26 6.69
C LEU A 102 17.69 -12.74 6.64
N ALA A 103 17.88 -12.19 5.45
CA ALA A 103 17.84 -10.76 5.21
C ALA A 103 16.48 -10.22 5.69
N GLN A 104 16.44 -9.44 6.76
CA GLN A 104 15.20 -8.95 7.37
C GLN A 104 15.00 -7.47 7.04
N VAL A 105 13.89 -7.16 6.37
CA VAL A 105 13.50 -5.79 6.04
C VAL A 105 12.46 -5.31 7.05
N GLU A 106 12.69 -4.18 7.71
CA GLU A 106 11.74 -3.62 8.68
C GLU A 106 10.46 -3.11 7.98
N GLY A 107 9.30 -3.51 8.50
CA GLY A 107 7.99 -3.06 8.03
C GLY A 107 7.61 -1.68 8.61
N TYR A 108 6.73 -0.97 7.91
CA TYR A 108 6.21 0.32 8.39
C TYR A 108 5.22 0.16 9.55
N HIS A 109 5.50 0.84 10.66
CA HIS A 109 4.56 1.01 11.79
C HIS A 109 4.29 2.50 11.97
N PRO A 110 3.18 3.04 11.43
CA PRO A 110 2.90 4.45 11.51
C PRO A 110 2.75 4.90 12.97
N THR A 111 3.44 5.99 13.33
CA THR A 111 3.35 6.54 14.70
C THR A 111 2.11 7.43 14.88
N PHE A 112 1.60 8.06 13.80
CA PHE A 112 0.56 9.10 13.92
C PHE A 112 -0.73 8.81 13.15
N THR A 113 -0.69 8.11 12.01
CA THR A 113 -1.92 7.70 11.32
C THR A 113 -1.65 6.44 10.48
N PRO A 114 -2.39 5.33 10.65
CA PRO A 114 -2.35 4.27 9.66
C PRO A 114 -2.76 4.84 8.32
N LEU A 115 -1.89 4.72 7.31
CA LEU A 115 -2.27 5.08 5.96
C LEU A 115 -3.44 4.19 5.55
N PRO A 116 -4.54 4.75 5.04
CA PRO A 116 -5.69 3.96 4.66
C PRO A 116 -5.31 3.07 3.48
N GLY A 117 -5.33 1.75 3.71
CA GLY A 117 -5.07 0.75 2.68
C GLY A 117 -4.07 -0.31 3.12
N PRO A 118 -4.11 -1.49 2.49
CA PRO A 118 -3.32 -2.65 2.89
C PRO A 118 -1.89 -2.60 2.33
N TYR A 119 -1.25 -1.42 2.32
CA TYR A 119 0.05 -1.23 1.69
C TYR A 119 1.18 -1.96 2.41
N THR A 120 2.04 -2.61 1.62
CA THR A 120 3.25 -3.26 2.10
C THR A 120 4.41 -2.26 2.07
N TYR A 121 4.37 -1.31 2.99
CA TYR A 121 5.42 -0.31 3.15
C TYR A 121 6.61 -0.89 3.92
N VAL A 122 7.80 -0.77 3.34
CA VAL A 122 9.07 -1.20 3.95
C VAL A 122 10.01 -0.02 4.10
N ASP A 123 10.80 -0.02 5.18
CA ASP A 123 11.85 0.99 5.38
C ASP A 123 12.87 0.90 4.23
N THR A 124 13.05 2.01 3.51
CA THR A 124 13.93 2.04 2.34
C THR A 124 15.39 1.79 2.71
N GLY A 125 15.86 2.31 3.86
CA GLY A 125 17.24 2.10 4.32
C GLY A 125 17.52 0.62 4.59
N SER A 126 16.61 -0.03 5.32
CA SER A 126 16.61 -1.46 5.60
C SER A 126 16.58 -2.28 4.31
N LEU A 127 15.63 -1.99 3.41
CA LEU A 127 15.50 -2.68 2.12
C LEU A 127 16.79 -2.60 1.29
N TRP A 128 17.38 -1.41 1.14
CA TRP A 128 18.60 -1.25 0.34
C TRP A 128 19.80 -1.95 0.96
N ASN A 129 19.89 -1.98 2.29
CA ASN A 129 20.95 -2.69 2.99
C ASN A 129 20.83 -4.20 2.80
N GLU A 130 19.62 -4.75 2.89
CA GLU A 130 19.36 -6.17 2.67
C GLU A 130 19.58 -6.58 1.21
N LEU A 131 19.17 -5.76 0.24
CA LEU A 131 19.48 -5.98 -1.17
C LEU A 131 20.99 -6.00 -1.43
N LYS A 132 21.76 -5.08 -0.84
CA LYS A 132 23.22 -5.06 -0.95
C LYS A 132 23.87 -6.31 -0.35
N LYS A 133 23.40 -6.77 0.81
CA LYS A 133 23.87 -8.03 1.43
C LYS A 133 23.57 -9.24 0.52
N ALA A 134 22.46 -9.20 -0.20
CA ALA A 134 22.10 -10.22 -1.19
C ALA A 134 22.82 -10.06 -2.55
N GLY A 135 23.82 -9.18 -2.66
CA GLY A 135 24.64 -9.00 -3.85
C GLY A 135 24.03 -8.10 -4.93
N VAL A 136 22.99 -7.33 -4.61
CA VAL A 136 22.40 -6.33 -5.51
C VAL A 136 23.13 -5.00 -5.37
N GLU A 137 23.66 -4.45 -6.46
CA GLU A 137 24.15 -3.07 -6.43
C GLU A 137 22.98 -2.09 -6.58
N VAL A 138 22.92 -1.10 -5.70
CA VAL A 138 21.88 -0.06 -5.72
C VAL A 138 22.54 1.29 -6.05
N GLN A 139 22.17 1.85 -7.19
CA GLN A 139 22.64 3.15 -7.69
C GLN A 139 21.47 4.13 -7.88
N GLY A 140 21.75 5.41 -8.16
CA GLY A 140 20.71 6.42 -8.44
C GLY A 140 20.18 7.15 -7.21
N SER A 141 19.12 7.94 -7.39
CA SER A 141 18.47 8.69 -6.31
C SER A 141 17.50 7.80 -5.53
N GLY A 142 17.18 8.18 -4.29
CA GLY A 142 16.18 7.47 -3.47
C GLY A 142 14.77 7.42 -4.07
N THR A 143 14.48 8.23 -5.10
CA THR A 143 13.20 8.29 -5.83
C THR A 143 13.22 7.55 -7.18
N ALA A 144 14.39 7.12 -7.63
CA ALA A 144 14.56 6.39 -8.87
C ALA A 144 15.79 5.47 -8.79
N PRO A 145 15.82 4.51 -7.86
CA PRO A 145 16.97 3.62 -7.72
C PRO A 145 17.10 2.70 -8.94
N LEU A 146 18.35 2.45 -9.32
CA LEU A 146 18.77 1.47 -10.31
C LEU A 146 19.31 0.25 -9.56
N LEU A 147 18.70 -0.90 -9.79
CA LEU A 147 19.05 -2.18 -9.17
C LEU A 147 19.81 -3.04 -10.17
N HIS A 148 21.06 -3.38 -9.86
CA HIS A 148 21.84 -4.37 -10.60
C HIS A 148 21.66 -5.73 -9.92
N LEU A 149 20.66 -6.48 -10.37
CA LEU A 149 20.35 -7.80 -9.82
C LEU A 149 21.25 -8.89 -10.43
N PRO A 150 21.73 -9.86 -9.64
CA PRO A 150 22.48 -11.00 -10.17
C PRO A 150 21.68 -11.73 -11.26
N GLY A 151 22.33 -12.00 -12.39
CA GLY A 151 21.71 -12.68 -13.54
C GLY A 151 21.05 -11.76 -14.58
N LEU A 152 20.97 -10.44 -14.31
CA LEU A 152 20.55 -9.46 -15.31
C LEU A 152 21.75 -8.66 -15.85
N ASN A 153 21.78 -8.48 -17.18
CA ASN A 153 22.79 -7.65 -17.85
C ASN A 153 22.42 -6.15 -17.86
N THR A 154 21.16 -5.83 -17.60
CA THR A 154 20.63 -4.46 -17.62
C THR A 154 20.10 -4.09 -16.24
N PRO A 155 20.45 -2.90 -15.71
CA PRO A 155 19.92 -2.45 -14.44
C PRO A 155 18.40 -2.25 -14.52
N VAL A 156 17.72 -2.60 -13.43
CA VAL A 156 16.28 -2.42 -13.27
C VAL A 156 16.02 -1.09 -12.60
N ARG A 157 15.34 -0.18 -13.31
CA ARG A 157 14.94 1.10 -12.75
C ARG A 157 13.61 0.96 -12.02
N VAL A 158 13.60 1.30 -10.73
CA VAL A 158 12.36 1.39 -9.95
C VAL A 158 11.88 2.83 -10.00
N ASN A 159 10.77 3.09 -10.67
CA ASN A 159 10.21 4.44 -10.77
C ASN A 159 9.30 4.69 -9.57
N LEU A 160 9.77 5.50 -8.62
CA LEU A 160 9.01 5.82 -7.40
C LEU A 160 8.28 7.15 -7.50
N VAL A 161 8.41 7.88 -8.61
CA VAL A 161 7.71 9.14 -8.87
C VAL A 161 6.57 8.83 -9.84
N GLU A 162 5.33 8.97 -9.40
CA GLU A 162 4.21 9.02 -10.34
C GLU A 162 4.32 10.31 -11.16
N SER A 163 4.42 10.15 -12.47
CA SER A 163 4.50 11.24 -13.44
C SER A 163 3.17 12.00 -13.49
N GLY A 164 2.89 12.90 -12.54
CA GLY A 164 1.87 13.94 -12.73
C GLY A 164 0.94 14.31 -11.59
N SER A 165 1.01 13.70 -10.40
CA SER A 165 0.20 14.16 -9.26
C SER A 165 1.02 15.13 -8.40
N GLY A 166 0.61 16.40 -8.36
CA GLY A 166 1.15 17.39 -7.42
C GLY A 166 0.71 17.17 -5.96
N ASP A 167 0.39 15.93 -5.60
CA ASP A 167 -0.17 15.57 -4.29
C ASP A 167 0.94 15.16 -3.32
N PHE A 168 0.79 15.62 -2.09
CA PHE A 168 1.73 15.49 -0.97
C PHE A 168 1.99 14.05 -0.49
N VAL A 169 1.36 13.04 -1.12
CA VAL A 169 1.54 11.63 -0.81
C VAL A 169 1.62 10.86 -2.12
N ASN A 170 2.85 10.54 -2.54
CA ASN A 170 3.03 9.54 -3.57
C ASN A 170 2.79 8.17 -2.91
N ARG A 171 1.79 7.42 -3.35
CA ARG A 171 1.46 6.10 -2.77
C ARG A 171 2.62 5.12 -2.81
N THR A 172 3.60 5.37 -3.68
CA THR A 172 4.81 4.57 -3.78
C THR A 172 5.85 4.89 -2.71
N LEU A 173 5.90 6.13 -2.21
CA LEU A 173 6.93 6.58 -1.27
C LEU A 173 6.33 7.50 -0.20
N ILE A 174 6.40 7.09 1.06
CA ILE A 174 6.01 7.91 2.21
C ILE A 174 7.23 8.31 3.01
N VAL A 175 7.25 9.56 3.44
CA VAL A 175 8.19 10.04 4.45
C VAL A 175 7.46 10.10 5.78
N ASP A 176 7.91 9.33 6.76
CA ASP A 176 7.46 9.49 8.14
C ASP A 176 8.28 10.59 8.79
N TYR A 177 7.67 11.77 8.91
CA TYR A 177 8.33 12.94 9.48
C TYR A 177 8.67 12.78 10.97
N ALA A 178 8.01 11.88 11.71
CA ALA A 178 8.30 11.70 13.12
C ALA A 178 9.62 10.97 13.35
N SER A 179 9.86 9.91 12.56
CA SER A 179 11.11 9.13 12.57
C SER A 179 12.18 9.71 11.65
N GLY A 180 11.78 10.44 10.60
CA GLY A 180 12.64 10.86 9.49
C GLY A 180 12.93 9.74 8.49
N HIS A 181 12.25 8.60 8.61
CA HIS A 181 12.43 7.44 7.74
C HIS A 181 11.57 7.56 6.48
N THR A 182 12.03 6.92 5.42
CA THR A 182 11.30 6.86 4.15
C THR A 182 10.89 5.41 3.89
N PHE A 183 9.61 5.23 3.59
CA PHE A 183 8.99 3.94 3.34
C PHE A 183 8.56 3.81 1.88
N LEU A 184 8.77 2.64 1.30
CA LEU A 184 8.49 2.32 -0.10
C LEU A 184 7.41 1.25 -0.17
N ASP A 185 6.42 1.44 -1.06
CA ASP A 185 5.53 0.34 -1.46
C ASP A 185 6.34 -0.68 -2.25
N LEU A 186 6.51 -1.86 -1.66
CA LEU A 186 7.33 -2.92 -2.25
C LEU A 186 6.78 -3.42 -3.60
N ASN A 187 5.50 -3.17 -3.91
CA ASN A 187 4.93 -3.47 -5.22
C ASN A 187 5.61 -2.75 -6.36
N ALA A 188 6.20 -1.57 -6.14
CA ALA A 188 6.97 -0.88 -7.18
C ALA A 188 8.26 -1.64 -7.55
N VAL A 189 8.93 -2.24 -6.57
CA VAL A 189 10.11 -3.09 -6.80
C VAL A 189 9.68 -4.36 -7.53
N VAL A 190 8.63 -5.02 -7.04
CA VAL A 190 8.08 -6.24 -7.66
C VAL A 190 7.69 -5.98 -9.11
N ALA A 191 7.00 -4.88 -9.41
CA ALA A 191 6.58 -4.53 -10.76
C ALA A 191 7.79 -4.26 -11.67
N ALA A 192 8.79 -3.51 -11.20
CA ALA A 192 9.99 -3.21 -11.98
C ALA A 192 10.80 -4.49 -12.29
N VAL A 193 10.98 -5.37 -11.30
CA VAL A 193 11.70 -6.64 -11.44
C VAL A 193 10.96 -7.60 -12.37
N THR A 194 9.64 -7.71 -12.23
CA THR A 194 8.79 -8.53 -13.12
C THR A 194 8.85 -8.01 -14.56
N ALA A 195 8.82 -6.69 -14.75
CA ALA A 195 8.94 -6.07 -16.07
C ALA A 195 10.32 -6.29 -16.71
N ALA A 196 11.36 -6.50 -15.92
CA ALA A 196 12.69 -6.89 -16.37
C ALA A 196 12.80 -8.39 -16.72
N GLY A 197 11.71 -9.15 -16.59
CA GLY A 197 11.64 -10.57 -16.97
C GLY A 197 12.18 -11.54 -15.92
N LEU A 198 12.46 -11.08 -14.69
CA LEU A 198 12.83 -11.98 -13.61
C LEU A 198 11.60 -12.70 -13.05
N ASP A 199 11.82 -13.93 -12.60
CA ASP A 199 10.83 -14.66 -11.82
C ASP A 199 10.69 -14.01 -10.44
N VAL A 200 9.45 -13.77 -10.02
CA VAL A 200 9.14 -13.15 -8.73
C VAL A 200 8.15 -14.02 -8.00
N ARG A 201 8.45 -14.34 -6.74
CA ARG A 201 7.62 -15.21 -5.91
C ARG A 201 7.55 -14.71 -4.46
N VAL A 202 6.40 -14.90 -3.83
CA VAL A 202 6.14 -14.60 -2.42
C VAL A 202 5.73 -15.88 -1.71
N ASP A 203 6.43 -16.19 -0.63
CA ASP A 203 6.16 -17.33 0.23
C ASP A 203 5.80 -16.86 1.65
N GLY A 204 4.67 -17.35 2.16
CA GLY A 204 4.15 -16.94 3.45
C GLY A 204 3.31 -15.67 3.39
N TRP A 205 2.70 -15.32 4.52
CA TRP A 205 1.76 -14.20 4.63
C TRP A 205 2.16 -13.23 5.72
N GLN A 206 2.38 -13.74 6.93
CA GLN A 206 3.02 -12.96 7.97
C GLN A 206 4.53 -13.08 7.83
N ASN A 207 5.20 -11.94 7.74
CA ASN A 207 6.63 -11.81 7.51
C ASN A 207 7.13 -12.64 6.31
N PRO A 208 6.56 -12.39 5.12
CA PRO A 208 6.76 -13.23 3.95
C PRO A 208 8.22 -13.21 3.46
N THR A 209 8.58 -14.24 2.72
CA THR A 209 9.82 -14.28 1.94
C THR A 209 9.53 -13.89 0.49
N LEU A 210 10.22 -12.87 -0.01
CA LEU A 210 10.16 -12.39 -1.38
C LEU A 210 11.38 -12.86 -2.16
N HIS A 211 11.13 -13.56 -3.25
CA HIS A 211 12.11 -14.04 -4.20
C HIS A 211 12.10 -13.12 -5.43
N LEU A 212 13.27 -12.57 -5.77
CA LEU A 212 13.51 -11.70 -6.93
C LEU A 212 14.60 -12.36 -7.80
N GLY A 213 14.21 -13.38 -8.57
CA GLY A 213 15.17 -14.28 -9.22
C GLY A 213 16.03 -15.02 -8.18
N PRO A 214 17.37 -14.88 -8.20
CA PRO A 214 18.25 -15.51 -7.22
C PRO A 214 18.29 -14.79 -5.87
N VAL A 215 17.74 -13.58 -5.76
CA VAL A 215 17.74 -12.77 -4.54
C VAL A 215 16.56 -13.16 -3.66
N ILE A 216 16.81 -13.39 -2.37
CA ILE A 216 15.79 -13.79 -1.39
C ILE A 216 15.80 -12.78 -0.24
N LEU A 217 14.65 -12.20 0.06
CA LEU A 217 14.44 -11.24 1.13
C LEU A 217 13.37 -11.75 2.08
N THR A 218 13.58 -11.67 3.39
CA THR A 218 12.53 -11.83 4.38
C THR A 218 12.02 -10.44 4.77
N LEU A 219 10.70 -10.26 4.70
CA LEU A 219 10.05 -8.99 4.90
C LEU A 219 9.38 -8.99 6.27
N GLY A 220 9.54 -7.93 7.04
CA GLY A 220 9.05 -7.84 8.42
C GLY A 220 9.91 -8.57 9.45
N THR A 221 9.71 -8.20 10.71
CA THR A 221 10.30 -8.84 11.89
C THR A 221 9.20 -9.13 12.91
N PRO A 222 9.47 -9.87 14.00
CA PRO A 222 8.49 -10.02 15.08
C PRO A 222 8.06 -8.68 15.71
N ASP A 223 8.99 -7.72 15.81
CA ASP A 223 8.73 -6.38 16.38
C ASP A 223 8.09 -5.43 15.36
N HIS A 224 8.38 -5.64 14.07
CA HIS A 224 7.83 -4.89 12.96
C HIS A 224 7.20 -5.84 11.94
N PRO A 225 6.07 -6.48 12.29
CA PRO A 225 5.42 -7.44 11.41
C PRO A 225 4.99 -6.78 10.10
N LEU A 226 5.08 -7.55 9.02
CA LEU A 226 4.64 -7.16 7.69
C LEU A 226 3.74 -8.24 7.11
N ASP A 227 2.61 -7.83 6.55
CA ASP A 227 1.62 -8.68 5.93
C ASP A 227 1.80 -8.69 4.39
N ALA A 228 1.72 -9.87 3.79
CA ALA A 228 1.94 -10.09 2.36
C ALA A 228 0.75 -9.72 1.48
N TYR A 229 -0.38 -9.28 2.04
CA TYR A 229 -1.63 -9.00 1.33
C TYR A 229 -1.36 -8.26 0.02
N ASN A 230 -0.69 -7.12 0.06
CA ASN A 230 -0.49 -6.32 -1.15
C ASN A 230 0.55 -6.88 -2.10
N LEU A 231 1.45 -7.77 -1.66
CA LEU A 231 2.43 -8.41 -2.53
C LEU A 231 1.80 -9.41 -3.49
N TYR A 232 0.58 -9.87 -3.21
CA TYR A 232 -0.17 -10.75 -4.10
C TYR A 232 -0.97 -9.97 -5.17
N ASP A 233 -1.16 -8.66 -5.07
CA ASP A 233 -1.88 -7.86 -6.09
C ASP A 233 -1.31 -8.03 -7.52
N PRO A 234 0.02 -8.00 -7.73
CA PRO A 234 0.60 -8.18 -9.06
C PRO A 234 0.18 -9.48 -9.75
N ALA A 235 -0.09 -10.56 -9.00
CA ALA A 235 -0.56 -11.85 -9.52
C ALA A 235 -1.85 -11.73 -10.35
N LEU A 236 -2.67 -10.71 -10.08
CA LEU A 236 -3.96 -10.49 -10.74
C LEU A 236 -3.84 -9.65 -12.03
N ALA A 237 -2.66 -9.13 -12.38
CA ALA A 237 -2.46 -8.30 -13.60
C ALA A 237 -2.92 -8.98 -14.89
N PRO A 238 -2.52 -10.25 -15.13
CA PRO A 238 -2.86 -10.93 -16.37
C PRO A 238 -4.37 -11.08 -16.55
N LEU A 239 -5.12 -11.32 -15.46
CA LEU A 239 -6.57 -11.41 -15.50
C LEU A 239 -7.21 -10.08 -15.90
N ALA A 240 -6.85 -8.98 -15.21
CA ALA A 240 -7.40 -7.66 -15.51
C ALA A 240 -7.15 -7.25 -16.98
N ARG A 241 -5.93 -7.50 -17.50
CA ARG A 241 -5.60 -7.25 -18.92
C ARG A 241 -6.43 -8.12 -19.86
N THR A 242 -6.58 -9.41 -19.56
CA THR A 242 -7.39 -10.35 -20.37
C THR A 242 -8.85 -9.90 -20.44
N LEU A 243 -9.38 -9.30 -19.37
CA LEU A 243 -10.75 -8.78 -19.31
C LEU A 243 -10.91 -7.38 -19.94
N GLY A 244 -9.81 -6.75 -20.37
CA GLY A 244 -9.83 -5.39 -20.92
C GLY A 244 -10.21 -4.33 -19.88
N LEU A 245 -9.81 -4.53 -18.62
CA LEU A 245 -10.08 -3.62 -17.51
C LEU A 245 -8.93 -2.62 -17.35
N ASN A 246 -9.22 -1.43 -16.80
CA ASN A 246 -8.25 -0.35 -16.67
C ASN A 246 -7.18 -0.65 -15.61
N GLY A 247 -7.45 -1.60 -14.72
CA GLY A 247 -6.54 -2.00 -13.67
C GLY A 247 -7.20 -2.94 -12.68
N ARG A 248 -6.57 -3.06 -11.51
CA ARG A 248 -7.08 -3.81 -10.37
C ARG A 248 -7.31 -2.84 -9.22
N ARG A 249 -8.27 -3.15 -8.36
CA ARG A 249 -8.55 -2.33 -7.19
C ARG A 249 -8.91 -3.23 -6.02
N SER A 250 -8.06 -3.20 -5.01
CA SER A 250 -8.36 -3.83 -3.72
C SER A 250 -9.52 -3.08 -3.08
N SER A 251 -10.50 -3.82 -2.59
CA SER A 251 -11.62 -3.26 -1.83
C SER A 251 -11.12 -2.50 -0.61
N ARG A 252 -10.02 -2.95 0.01
CA ARG A 252 -9.41 -2.32 1.19
C ARG A 252 -8.72 -0.98 0.92
N VAL A 253 -8.51 -0.59 -0.34
CA VAL A 253 -7.85 0.69 -0.71
C VAL A 253 -8.83 1.86 -0.72
N ASP A 254 -10.14 1.62 -0.79
CA ASP A 254 -11.12 2.68 -1.04
C ASP A 254 -11.40 3.59 0.16
N ASP A 255 -10.74 3.39 1.30
CA ASP A 255 -10.94 4.13 2.57
C ASP A 255 -12.42 4.22 3.02
N MET A 256 -13.27 3.41 2.39
CA MET A 256 -14.66 3.26 2.78
C MET A 256 -14.68 2.27 3.94
N SER A 257 -15.29 2.65 5.05
CA SER A 257 -15.52 1.75 6.18
C SER A 257 -16.61 0.71 5.90
N VAL A 258 -17.24 0.75 4.73
CA VAL A 258 -18.39 -0.09 4.36
C VAL A 258 -17.93 -1.17 3.39
N PHE A 259 -18.08 -2.42 3.83
CA PHE A 259 -17.70 -3.61 3.06
C PHE A 259 -18.84 -4.64 3.07
N SER A 260 -18.85 -5.48 2.05
CA SER A 260 -19.61 -6.73 2.03
C SER A 260 -18.70 -7.88 2.45
N HIS A 261 -19.09 -8.63 3.48
CA HIS A 261 -18.30 -9.75 4.00
C HIS A 261 -18.75 -11.07 3.37
N HIS A 262 -17.83 -11.79 2.72
CA HIS A 262 -18.12 -13.07 2.08
C HIS A 262 -17.28 -14.19 2.70
N ASP A 263 -17.95 -15.19 3.25
CA ASP A 263 -17.33 -16.37 3.84
C ASP A 263 -17.44 -17.56 2.89
N LEU A 264 -16.31 -18.00 2.35
CA LEU A 264 -16.25 -19.09 1.37
C LEU A 264 -15.51 -20.30 1.93
N LYS A 265 -16.11 -21.50 1.81
CA LYS A 265 -15.46 -22.76 2.19
C LYS A 265 -14.52 -23.24 1.08
N VAL A 266 -13.29 -23.61 1.44
CA VAL A 266 -12.26 -24.11 0.53
C VAL A 266 -11.62 -25.39 1.07
N SER A 267 -11.19 -26.26 0.17
CA SER A 267 -10.43 -27.47 0.52
C SER A 267 -8.93 -27.23 0.33
N ALA A 268 -8.30 -26.54 1.27
CA ALA A 268 -6.86 -26.31 1.27
C ALA A 268 -6.30 -26.17 2.70
N PRO A 269 -4.98 -26.33 2.89
CA PRO A 269 -4.33 -26.07 4.16
C PRO A 269 -4.56 -24.63 4.64
N SER A 270 -4.61 -24.45 5.97
CA SER A 270 -4.61 -23.11 6.57
C SER A 270 -3.40 -22.30 6.08
N GLY A 271 -3.61 -21.01 5.87
CA GLY A 271 -2.60 -20.09 5.34
C GLY A 271 -2.49 -20.08 3.81
N THR A 272 -3.22 -20.94 3.10
CA THR A 272 -3.25 -20.90 1.62
C THR A 272 -3.88 -19.57 1.17
N PRO A 273 -3.18 -18.77 0.33
CA PRO A 273 -3.69 -17.48 -0.13
C PRO A 273 -4.71 -17.64 -1.26
N TYR A 274 -5.78 -16.86 -1.19
CA TYR A 274 -6.85 -16.78 -2.16
C TYR A 274 -7.17 -15.33 -2.53
N ALA A 275 -7.71 -15.15 -3.74
CA ALA A 275 -8.34 -13.92 -4.17
C ALA A 275 -9.80 -14.18 -4.54
N LEU A 276 -10.70 -13.34 -4.06
CA LEU A 276 -12.06 -13.24 -4.59
C LEU A 276 -12.09 -12.02 -5.50
N VAL A 277 -12.42 -12.22 -6.78
CA VAL A 277 -12.35 -11.17 -7.80
C VAL A 277 -13.68 -11.04 -8.54
N SER A 278 -14.06 -9.80 -8.86
CA SER A 278 -15.22 -9.47 -9.69
C SER A 278 -14.95 -8.20 -10.50
N VAL A 279 -15.84 -7.85 -11.42
CA VAL A 279 -15.75 -6.61 -12.18
C VAL A 279 -16.52 -5.52 -11.45
N ARG A 280 -15.95 -4.32 -11.43
CA ARG A 280 -16.60 -3.16 -10.81
C ARG A 280 -16.43 -1.92 -11.66
N ARG A 281 -17.49 -1.13 -11.76
CA ARG A 281 -17.44 0.23 -12.30
C ARG A 281 -17.19 1.20 -11.16
N LEU A 282 -16.08 1.93 -11.22
CA LEU A 282 -15.77 2.92 -10.19
C LEU A 282 -16.71 4.14 -10.33
N PRO A 283 -17.16 4.72 -9.20
CA PRO A 283 -17.85 6.00 -9.21
C PRO A 283 -17.02 7.08 -9.89
N ARG A 284 -17.68 7.99 -10.62
CA ARG A 284 -17.02 9.14 -11.29
C ARG A 284 -16.28 10.06 -10.31
N SER A 285 -16.60 10.02 -9.02
CA SER A 285 -15.87 10.75 -7.98
C SER A 285 -14.50 10.16 -7.68
N LEU A 286 -14.29 8.86 -7.92
CA LEU A 286 -13.07 8.13 -7.61
C LEU A 286 -12.14 7.93 -8.82
N ALA A 287 -12.63 8.20 -10.04
CA ALA A 287 -11.86 8.07 -11.27
C ALA A 287 -12.33 9.09 -12.33
N ARG A 288 -11.41 9.53 -13.21
CA ARG A 288 -11.77 10.35 -14.38
C ARG A 288 -12.53 9.50 -15.39
N GLY A 289 -13.86 9.48 -15.27
CA GLY A 289 -14.77 8.80 -16.18
C GLY A 289 -15.15 7.38 -15.73
N ASP A 290 -15.88 6.69 -16.60
CA ASP A 290 -16.46 5.36 -16.35
C ASP A 290 -15.37 4.27 -16.41
N THR A 291 -14.60 4.18 -15.33
CA THR A 291 -13.45 3.28 -15.23
C THR A 291 -13.90 1.92 -14.69
N LEU A 292 -13.70 0.86 -15.49
CA LEU A 292 -13.88 -0.51 -15.03
C LEU A 292 -12.57 -1.07 -14.47
N VAL A 293 -12.66 -1.74 -13.32
CA VAL A 293 -11.53 -2.38 -12.65
C VAL A 293 -11.85 -3.82 -12.28
N LEU A 294 -10.81 -4.62 -12.11
CA LEU A 294 -10.90 -5.89 -11.40
C LEU A 294 -10.94 -5.58 -9.90
N ALA A 295 -12.13 -5.57 -9.32
CA ALA A 295 -12.28 -5.43 -7.87
C ALA A 295 -11.91 -6.75 -7.19
N TYR A 296 -11.18 -6.68 -6.08
CA TYR A 296 -10.75 -7.88 -5.38
C TYR A 296 -10.60 -7.68 -3.88
N ASP A 297 -10.57 -8.79 -3.15
CA ASP A 297 -9.99 -8.91 -1.82
C ASP A 297 -9.08 -10.15 -1.77
N LEU A 298 -8.09 -10.10 -0.88
CA LEU A 298 -7.12 -11.18 -0.66
C LEU A 298 -7.23 -11.68 0.78
N ALA A 299 -7.23 -12.99 0.95
CA ALA A 299 -7.35 -13.61 2.26
C ALA A 299 -6.72 -15.00 2.27
N GLN A 300 -6.53 -15.53 3.47
CA GLN A 300 -6.04 -16.88 3.67
C GLN A 300 -7.14 -17.80 4.16
N ALA A 301 -7.03 -19.09 3.82
CA ALA A 301 -7.83 -20.12 4.47
C ALA A 301 -7.47 -20.19 5.96
N ASP A 302 -8.47 -20.13 6.83
CA ASP A 302 -8.32 -20.34 8.26
C ASP A 302 -8.13 -21.85 8.60
N ALA A 303 -8.09 -22.19 9.87
CA ALA A 303 -7.97 -23.58 10.32
C ALA A 303 -9.22 -24.44 10.03
N THR A 304 -10.35 -23.82 9.71
CA THR A 304 -11.63 -24.48 9.40
C THR A 304 -11.88 -24.64 7.90
N GLY A 305 -10.92 -24.21 7.06
CA GLY A 305 -11.07 -24.18 5.60
C GLY A 305 -12.06 -23.09 5.14
N THR A 306 -12.22 -22.01 5.89
CA THR A 306 -13.00 -20.83 5.49
C THR A 306 -12.05 -19.72 5.07
N VAL A 307 -12.41 -18.99 4.01
CA VAL A 307 -11.74 -17.76 3.61
C VAL A 307 -12.72 -16.61 3.76
N HIS A 308 -12.28 -15.56 4.46
CA HIS A 308 -13.09 -14.39 4.79
C HIS A 308 -12.68 -13.21 3.90
N PHE A 309 -13.55 -12.84 2.97
CA PHE A 309 -13.31 -11.73 2.05
C PHE A 309 -14.11 -10.49 2.43
N ARG A 310 -13.53 -9.31 2.16
CA ARG A 310 -14.14 -7.99 2.28
C ARG A 310 -14.22 -7.35 0.90
N MET A 311 -15.34 -7.52 0.23
CA MET A 311 -15.59 -6.89 -1.06
C MET A 311 -16.16 -5.48 -0.87
N ALA A 312 -16.09 -4.65 -1.90
CA ALA A 312 -16.76 -3.36 -1.91
C ALA A 312 -18.26 -3.53 -1.59
N TYR A 313 -18.87 -2.58 -0.88
CA TYR A 313 -20.25 -2.70 -0.41
C TYR A 313 -21.28 -2.89 -1.54
N ASP A 314 -20.96 -2.40 -2.73
CA ASP A 314 -21.73 -2.50 -3.97
C ASP A 314 -21.51 -3.84 -4.70
N LEU A 315 -20.83 -4.81 -4.07
CA LEU A 315 -20.64 -6.18 -4.52
C LEU A 315 -21.26 -7.19 -3.53
N ALA A 316 -22.45 -6.87 -3.01
CA ALA A 316 -23.10 -7.66 -1.95
C ALA A 316 -23.64 -9.03 -2.42
N HIS A 317 -24.09 -9.13 -3.66
CA HIS A 317 -24.56 -10.40 -4.23
C HIS A 317 -23.61 -10.87 -5.33
N LEU A 318 -22.92 -11.97 -5.06
CA LEU A 318 -22.01 -12.60 -5.98
C LEU A 318 -22.57 -13.94 -6.48
N HIS A 319 -22.34 -14.24 -7.74
CA HIS A 319 -22.49 -15.55 -8.32
C HIS A 319 -21.09 -16.12 -8.63
N LEU A 320 -20.71 -17.15 -7.88
CA LEU A 320 -19.41 -17.80 -8.05
C LEU A 320 -19.42 -18.61 -9.35
N THR A 321 -18.39 -18.39 -10.16
CA THR A 321 -18.16 -19.11 -11.42
C THR A 321 -16.76 -19.69 -11.47
N ALA A 322 -16.55 -20.64 -12.40
CA ALA A 322 -15.26 -21.20 -12.74
C ALA A 322 -14.74 -20.70 -14.10
N ASP A 323 -15.53 -19.92 -14.85
CA ASP A 323 -15.18 -19.45 -16.19
C ASP A 323 -14.86 -17.94 -16.19
N PRO A 324 -13.60 -17.53 -16.48
CA PRO A 324 -13.26 -16.13 -16.66
C PRO A 324 -14.05 -15.39 -17.75
N ALA A 325 -14.66 -16.10 -18.70
CA ALA A 325 -15.53 -15.51 -19.70
C ALA A 325 -16.76 -14.82 -19.07
N ASP A 326 -17.27 -15.33 -17.95
CA ASP A 326 -18.44 -14.74 -17.27
C ASP A 326 -18.12 -13.33 -16.73
N LEU A 327 -16.91 -13.13 -16.21
CA LEU A 327 -16.46 -11.79 -15.80
C LEU A 327 -16.33 -10.84 -17.01
N ARG A 328 -16.01 -11.36 -18.19
CA ARG A 328 -16.00 -10.52 -19.41
C ARG A 328 -17.40 -10.10 -19.79
N THR A 329 -18.40 -10.98 -19.67
CA THR A 329 -19.81 -10.64 -19.88
C THR A 329 -20.26 -9.52 -18.95
N ASP A 330 -19.88 -9.57 -17.67
CA ASP A 330 -20.16 -8.48 -16.72
C ASP A 330 -19.46 -7.17 -17.13
N ALA A 331 -18.19 -7.24 -17.55
CA ALA A 331 -17.47 -6.06 -18.03
C ALA A 331 -18.16 -5.43 -19.25
N ASP A 332 -18.59 -6.24 -20.22
CA ASP A 332 -19.28 -5.77 -21.42
C ASP A 332 -20.65 -5.16 -21.08
N TRP A 333 -21.39 -5.78 -20.17
CA TRP A 333 -22.66 -5.24 -19.68
C TRP A 333 -22.44 -3.90 -18.96
N LEU A 334 -21.48 -3.80 -18.04
CA LEU A 334 -21.18 -2.56 -17.30
C LEU A 334 -20.71 -1.41 -18.21
N ARG A 335 -20.04 -1.71 -19.33
CA ARG A 335 -19.67 -0.70 -20.35
C ARG A 335 -20.90 -0.16 -21.09
N ALA A 336 -21.89 -1.00 -21.35
CA ALA A 336 -23.11 -0.64 -22.05
C ALA A 336 -24.22 -0.07 -21.13
N ALA A 337 -24.13 -0.36 -19.83
CA ALA A 337 -25.13 0.01 -18.84
C ALA A 337 -25.20 1.53 -18.61
N THR A 338 -26.43 2.03 -18.51
CA THR A 338 -26.70 3.39 -18.02
C THR A 338 -26.38 3.50 -16.53
N ASP A 339 -26.21 4.72 -16.02
CA ASP A 339 -25.96 4.95 -14.60
C ASP A 339 -27.09 4.37 -13.71
N GLU A 340 -28.34 4.36 -14.20
CA GLU A 340 -29.49 3.75 -13.51
C GLU A 340 -29.41 2.21 -13.49
N ALA A 341 -29.02 1.59 -14.62
CA ALA A 341 -28.88 0.14 -14.70
C ALA A 341 -27.74 -0.35 -13.80
N VAL A 342 -26.64 0.40 -13.66
CA VAL A 342 -25.52 0.02 -12.78
C VAL A 342 -25.96 -0.17 -11.32
N ILE A 343 -26.98 0.54 -10.86
CA ILE A 343 -27.49 0.41 -9.47
C ILE A 343 -28.11 -0.98 -9.23
N THR A 344 -28.56 -1.67 -10.28
CA THR A 344 -29.09 -3.04 -10.14
C THR A 344 -28.00 -4.11 -10.19
N TYR A 345 -26.75 -3.75 -10.47
CA TYR A 345 -25.62 -4.68 -10.47
C TYR A 345 -25.28 -5.18 -9.07
N ALA A 346 -24.86 -6.44 -8.97
CA ALA A 346 -24.56 -7.14 -7.73
C ALA A 346 -25.71 -7.11 -6.70
N THR A 347 -26.95 -7.17 -7.18
CA THR A 347 -28.17 -7.34 -6.38
C THR A 347 -28.68 -8.77 -6.46
N GLY A 348 -29.70 -9.14 -5.66
CA GLY A 348 -30.31 -10.46 -5.72
C GLY A 348 -30.85 -10.86 -7.11
N ASP A 349 -31.37 -9.89 -7.87
CA ASP A 349 -31.92 -10.11 -9.22
C ASP A 349 -30.82 -10.15 -10.30
N HIS A 350 -29.69 -9.48 -10.05
CA HIS A 350 -28.55 -9.44 -10.97
C HIS A 350 -27.23 -9.55 -10.19
N PRO A 351 -26.90 -10.76 -9.69
CA PRO A 351 -25.67 -10.97 -8.94
C PRO A 351 -24.44 -10.82 -9.83
N ALA A 352 -23.39 -10.22 -9.31
CA ALA A 352 -22.13 -10.04 -10.02
C ALA A 352 -21.37 -11.37 -10.15
N GLN A 353 -20.82 -11.66 -11.33
CA GLN A 353 -19.99 -12.83 -11.53
C GLN A 353 -18.68 -12.67 -10.76
N ALA A 354 -18.28 -13.70 -10.02
CA ALA A 354 -17.07 -13.68 -9.23
C ALA A 354 -16.26 -14.97 -9.38
N LEU A 355 -14.94 -14.84 -9.47
CA LEU A 355 -14.02 -15.99 -9.45
C LEU A 355 -13.36 -16.09 -8.09
N LEU A 356 -13.28 -17.31 -7.56
CA LEU A 356 -12.35 -17.65 -6.50
C LEU A 356 -11.05 -18.17 -7.12
N LEU A 357 -9.94 -17.50 -6.81
CA LEU A 357 -8.62 -17.83 -7.32
C LEU A 357 -7.74 -18.33 -6.16
N ARG A 358 -7.11 -19.49 -6.33
CA ARG A 358 -6.04 -19.94 -5.42
C ARG A 358 -4.71 -19.42 -5.95
N LEU A 359 -4.01 -18.64 -5.13
CA LEU A 359 -2.71 -18.06 -5.48
C LEU A 359 -1.59 -19.03 -5.12
N ASN A 360 -0.55 -19.11 -5.95
CA ASN A 360 0.55 -20.06 -5.76
C ASN A 360 1.87 -19.40 -5.29
N GLY A 361 1.84 -18.10 -4.99
CA GLY A 361 3.04 -17.34 -4.63
C GLY A 361 3.75 -16.71 -5.82
N GLN A 362 3.58 -17.22 -7.04
CA GLN A 362 4.25 -16.66 -8.21
C GLN A 362 3.56 -15.37 -8.66
N LEU A 363 4.33 -14.33 -8.94
CA LEU A 363 3.82 -13.01 -9.35
C LEU A 363 4.02 -12.73 -10.83
N SER A 364 4.81 -13.56 -11.51
CA SER A 364 4.99 -13.58 -12.96
C SER A 364 4.37 -14.87 -13.55
N GLY A 365 4.04 -14.86 -14.85
CA GLY A 365 3.50 -16.04 -15.51
C GLY A 365 2.15 -16.51 -14.96
N GLN A 366 2.03 -17.82 -14.68
CA GLN A 366 0.81 -18.43 -14.15
C GLN A 366 0.75 -18.32 -12.62
N ALA A 367 0.25 -17.19 -12.15
CA ALA A 367 0.24 -16.80 -10.74
C ALA A 367 -0.90 -17.43 -9.91
N TYR A 368 -1.90 -18.02 -10.57
CA TYR A 368 -3.09 -18.55 -9.90
C TYR A 368 -3.72 -19.72 -10.65
N SER A 369 -4.59 -20.42 -9.94
CA SER A 369 -5.53 -21.42 -10.48
C SER A 369 -6.95 -21.04 -10.08
N VAL A 370 -7.90 -21.18 -11.01
CA VAL A 370 -9.33 -20.98 -10.72
C VAL A 370 -9.82 -22.14 -9.85
N VAL A 371 -10.50 -21.83 -8.76
CA VAL A 371 -11.15 -22.82 -7.91
C VAL A 371 -12.56 -23.02 -8.45
N ALA A 372 -12.88 -24.25 -8.85
CA ALA A 372 -14.23 -24.57 -9.29
C ALA A 372 -15.20 -24.46 -8.11
N GLN A 373 -15.92 -23.34 -8.05
CA GLN A 373 -17.03 -23.11 -7.14
C GLN A 373 -18.21 -22.58 -7.96
N SER A 374 -19.41 -22.99 -7.56
CA SER A 374 -20.65 -22.50 -8.13
C SER A 374 -21.66 -22.22 -7.03
N GLY A 375 -22.52 -21.23 -7.27
CA GLY A 375 -23.56 -20.84 -6.33
C GLY A 375 -23.52 -19.35 -6.00
N GLN A 376 -24.43 -18.93 -5.13
CA GLN A 376 -24.52 -17.55 -4.70
C GLN A 376 -23.76 -17.34 -3.39
N SER A 377 -23.12 -16.18 -3.27
CA SER A 377 -22.60 -15.66 -2.02
C SER A 377 -23.23 -14.30 -1.77
N VAL A 378 -24.03 -14.21 -0.72
CA VAL A 378 -24.62 -12.96 -0.24
C VAL A 378 -23.76 -12.50 0.92
N GLY A 379 -23.14 -11.34 0.80
CA GLY A 379 -22.27 -10.83 1.83
C GLY A 379 -23.00 -9.99 2.85
N ASP A 380 -22.55 -10.09 4.10
CA ASP A 380 -23.10 -9.33 5.21
C ASP A 380 -22.52 -7.90 5.20
N GLN A 381 -23.40 -6.90 5.17
CA GLN A 381 -23.02 -5.49 5.19
C GLN A 381 -22.93 -4.99 6.63
N TYR A 382 -21.80 -4.37 6.98
CA TYR A 382 -21.54 -3.78 8.30
C TYR A 382 -21.03 -2.35 8.18
#